data_AF-A0AAQ4DSN5-F1
#
_entry.id   AF-A0AAQ4DSN5-F1
#
_cell.length_a   1.000
_cell.length_b   1.000
_cell.length_c   1.000
_cell.angle_alpha   90.00
_cell.angle_beta   90.00
_cell.angle_gamma   90.00
#
_symmetry.space_group_name_H-M   'P 1'
#
loop_
_entity.id
_entity.type
_entity.pdbx_description
1 polymer ?
#
loop_
_entity_poly.entity_id
_entity_poly.type
_entity_poly.pdbx_seq_one_letter_code
_entity_poly.pdbx_strand_id
1 'polypeptide(L)'
;MSSHGAVRFAIFTIVALHSVFECFSKPQILQRSNGETELPWSAEECPEKCVPSKNITCSDDCLCVLLGNAEEGTCLNMTGVEELR
;
A
#
# COMPACT_ATOMS: atom_id res chain seq x y z
N MET A 1 -34.35 -39.84 -1.49
CA MET A 1 -33.74 -38.50 -1.34
C MET A 1 -32.35 -38.49 -1.98
N SER A 2 -32.29 -37.87 -3.16
CA SER A 2 -31.16 -37.30 -3.90
C SER A 2 -29.72 -37.80 -3.65
N SER A 3 -29.36 -38.93 -4.26
CA SER A 3 -27.97 -39.38 -4.48
C SER A 3 -27.09 -38.32 -5.18
N HIS A 4 -27.68 -37.52 -6.08
CA HIS A 4 -27.00 -36.40 -6.74
C HIS A 4 -26.61 -35.24 -5.80
N GLY A 5 -27.31 -35.07 -4.67
CA GLY A 5 -27.00 -34.01 -3.70
C GLY A 5 -25.70 -34.31 -2.97
N ALA A 6 -25.56 -35.55 -2.47
CA ALA A 6 -24.38 -35.98 -1.73
C ALA A 6 -23.09 -35.89 -2.55
N VAL A 7 -23.14 -36.23 -3.85
CA VAL A 7 -21.98 -36.13 -4.76
C VAL A 7 -21.56 -34.68 -4.95
N ARG A 8 -22.51 -33.75 -5.11
CA ARG A 8 -22.20 -32.31 -5.25
C ARG A 8 -21.55 -31.76 -3.98
N PHE A 9 -22.09 -32.10 -2.81
CA PHE A 9 -21.49 -31.70 -1.53
C PHE A 9 -20.06 -32.23 -1.39
N ALA A 10 -19.81 -33.50 -1.72
CA ALA A 10 -18.48 -34.09 -1.66
C ALA A 10 -17.48 -33.35 -2.57
N ILE A 11 -17.87 -33.02 -3.80
CA ILE A 11 -17.01 -32.28 -4.73
C ILE A 11 -16.69 -30.87 -4.18
N PHE A 12 -17.69 -30.13 -3.71
CA PHE A 12 -17.47 -28.80 -3.13
C PHE A 12 -16.54 -28.85 -1.91
N THR A 13 -16.68 -29.85 -1.04
CA THR A 13 -15.80 -30.00 0.13
C THR A 13 -14.35 -30.29 -0.27
N ILE A 14 -14.12 -31.10 -1.31
CA ILE A 14 -12.77 -31.42 -1.78
C ILE A 14 -12.11 -30.18 -2.39
N VAL A 15 -12.84 -29.45 -3.24
CA VAL A 15 -12.33 -28.21 -3.86
C VAL A 15 -12.01 -27.15 -2.81
N ALA A 16 -12.89 -26.97 -1.82
CA ALA A 16 -12.66 -26.04 -0.72
C ALA A 16 -11.39 -26.43 0.08
N LEU A 17 -11.24 -27.72 0.43
CA LEU A 17 -10.09 -28.20 1.19
C LEU A 17 -8.78 -28.02 0.43
N HIS A 18 -8.76 -28.33 -0.88
CA HIS A 18 -7.59 -28.09 -1.73
C HIS A 18 -7.23 -26.60 -1.82
N SER A 19 -8.21 -25.71 -1.95
CA SER A 19 -7.96 -24.27 -2.01
C SER A 19 -7.35 -23.71 -0.72
N VAL A 20 -7.80 -24.20 0.44
CA VAL A 20 -7.22 -23.84 1.75
C VAL A 20 -5.79 -24.33 1.83
N PHE A 21 -5.51 -25.57 1.42
CA PHE A 21 -4.16 -26.12 1.48
C PHE A 21 -3.17 -25.36 0.58
N GLU A 22 -3.57 -24.97 -0.63
CA GLU A 22 -2.75 -24.13 -1.53
C GLU A 22 -2.52 -22.73 -0.95
N CYS A 23 -3.54 -22.11 -0.36
CA CYS A 23 -3.42 -20.79 0.26
C CYS A 23 -2.58 -20.80 1.55
N PHE A 24 -2.59 -21.89 2.33
CA PHE A 24 -1.80 -22.03 3.55
C PHE A 24 -0.37 -22.52 3.29
N SER A 25 -0.14 -23.31 2.23
CA SER A 25 1.17 -23.84 1.88
C SER A 25 2.06 -22.83 1.16
N LYS A 26 1.46 -21.81 0.51
CA LYS A 26 2.22 -20.64 0.07
C LYS A 26 2.43 -19.71 1.25
N PRO A 27 3.67 -19.53 1.74
CA PRO A 27 3.93 -18.45 2.67
C PRO A 27 3.46 -17.16 2.00
N GLN A 28 2.56 -16.43 2.66
CA GLN A 28 2.33 -15.03 2.36
C GLN A 28 3.66 -14.35 2.63
N ILE A 29 4.56 -14.32 1.64
CA ILE A 29 5.68 -13.40 1.67
C ILE A 29 4.97 -12.06 1.67
N LEU A 30 4.85 -11.46 2.86
CA LEU A 30 4.73 -10.03 3.02
C LEU A 30 6.00 -9.49 2.34
N GLN A 31 5.97 -9.39 1.01
CA GLN A 31 6.90 -8.59 0.25
C GLN A 31 6.55 -7.15 0.60
N ARG A 32 6.90 -6.73 1.83
CA ARG A 32 7.64 -5.49 1.91
C ARG A 32 8.91 -5.81 1.13
N SER A 33 8.95 -5.36 -0.12
CA SER A 33 10.15 -5.40 -0.92
C SER A 33 11.20 -4.57 -0.20
N ASN A 34 11.90 -5.15 0.79
CA ASN A 34 13.11 -4.57 1.37
C ASN A 34 14.30 -4.74 0.39
N GLY A 35 14.01 -4.93 -0.90
CA GLY A 35 14.96 -5.23 -1.96
C GLY A 35 14.75 -4.38 -3.21
N GLU A 36 13.89 -3.36 -3.17
CA GLU A 36 14.10 -2.22 -4.06
C GLU A 36 15.21 -1.38 -3.45
N THR A 37 16.22 -1.09 -4.27
CA THR A 37 17.20 -0.05 -4.01
C THR A 37 16.44 1.23 -3.69
N GLU A 38 16.15 1.49 -2.41
CA GLU A 38 15.62 2.77 -1.97
C GLU A 38 16.73 3.78 -2.27
N LEU A 39 16.67 4.35 -3.48
CA LEU A 39 17.53 5.46 -3.85
C LEU A 39 17.41 6.49 -2.74
N PRO A 40 18.52 7.05 -2.25
CA PRO A 40 18.44 8.12 -1.28
C PRO A 40 17.52 9.19 -1.84
N TRP A 41 16.49 9.54 -1.09
CA TRP A 41 15.54 10.58 -1.43
C TRP A 41 15.74 11.73 -0.44
N SER A 42 15.58 12.95 -0.95
CA SER A 42 15.62 14.16 -0.13
C SER A 42 14.24 14.80 -0.17
N ALA A 43 13.78 15.26 0.99
CA ALA A 43 12.59 16.08 1.09
C ALA A 43 13.01 17.54 1.24
N GLU A 44 12.60 18.39 0.31
CA GLU A 44 12.79 19.84 0.36
C GLU A 44 11.47 20.52 0.73
N GLU A 45 11.53 21.52 1.62
CA GLU A 45 10.35 22.30 1.99
C GLU A 45 9.96 23.25 0.86
N CYS A 46 8.71 23.14 0.41
CA CYS A 46 8.11 24.14 -0.46
C CYS A 46 7.73 25.38 0.39
N PRO A 47 7.71 26.60 -0.18
CA PRO A 47 7.45 27.83 0.58
C PRO A 47 6.01 27.95 1.11
N GLU A 48 5.15 27.02 0.74
CA GLU A 48 3.72 27.02 1.02
C GLU A 48 3.39 26.09 2.19
N LYS A 49 2.30 26.41 2.87
CA LYS A 49 1.67 25.51 3.83
C LYS A 49 0.32 25.06 3.32
N CYS A 50 -0.11 23.89 3.77
CA CYS A 50 -1.38 23.31 3.37
C CYS A 50 -2.31 23.15 4.57
N VAL A 51 -3.61 23.31 4.32
CA VAL A 51 -4.67 23.16 5.31
C VAL A 51 -5.82 22.40 4.63
N PRO A 52 -5.82 21.06 4.67
CA PRO A 52 -6.80 20.25 3.95
C PRO A 52 -8.24 20.55 4.38
N SER A 53 -8.45 20.88 5.66
CA SER A 53 -9.77 21.25 6.20
C SER A 53 -10.35 22.52 5.56
N LYS A 54 -9.50 23.38 5.00
CA LYS A 54 -9.86 24.62 4.29
C LYS A 54 -9.67 24.51 2.77
N ASN A 55 -9.40 23.30 2.27
CA ASN A 55 -9.08 23.05 0.86
C ASN A 55 -7.86 23.87 0.35
N ILE A 56 -6.91 24.15 1.24
CA ILE A 56 -5.63 24.81 0.87
C ILE A 56 -4.63 23.69 0.57
N THR A 57 -4.33 23.50 -0.71
CA THR A 57 -3.40 22.48 -1.21
C THR A 57 -2.05 23.08 -1.57
N CYS A 58 -1.04 22.23 -1.67
CA CYS A 58 0.26 22.62 -2.20
C CYS A 58 0.21 22.74 -3.73
N SER A 59 1.20 23.42 -4.30
CA SER A 59 1.51 23.39 -5.74
C SER A 59 1.71 21.95 -6.27
N ASP A 60 1.51 21.74 -7.58
CA ASP A 60 1.46 20.41 -8.22
C ASP A 60 2.69 19.51 -7.95
N ASP A 61 3.87 20.10 -7.78
CA ASP A 61 5.12 19.38 -7.52
C ASP A 61 5.39 19.12 -6.02
N CYS A 62 4.45 19.50 -5.14
CA CYS A 62 4.61 19.45 -3.69
C CYS A 62 3.49 18.62 -3.03
N LEU A 63 3.86 17.81 -2.04
CA LEU A 63 2.95 17.01 -1.26
C LEU A 63 2.64 17.69 0.08
N CYS A 64 1.36 17.78 0.43
CA CYS A 64 0.93 18.23 1.76
C CYS A 64 1.15 17.12 2.81
N VAL A 65 2.02 17.38 3.79
CA VAL A 65 2.32 16.44 4.88
C VAL A 65 1.83 17.01 6.21
N LEU A 66 1.00 16.24 6.90
CA LEU A 66 0.46 16.57 8.23
C LEU A 66 1.12 15.68 9.27
N LEU A 67 1.62 16.28 10.35
CA LEU A 67 2.10 15.53 11.49
C LEU A 67 0.95 15.21 12.45
N GLY A 68 0.59 13.93 12.53
CA GLY A 68 -0.47 13.45 13.42
C GLY A 68 -1.83 14.03 13.05
N ASN A 69 -2.42 14.79 13.97
CA ASN A 69 -3.75 15.39 13.80
C ASN A 69 -3.70 16.93 13.74
N ALA A 70 -2.59 17.48 13.24
CA ALA A 70 -2.46 18.92 13.03
C ALA A 70 -3.45 19.41 11.96
N GLU A 71 -3.99 20.62 12.13
CA GLU A 71 -4.85 21.24 11.13
C GLU A 71 -4.05 21.84 9.95
N GLU A 72 -2.80 22.20 10.21
CA GLU A 72 -1.87 22.78 9.24
C GLU A 72 -0.73 21.78 8.98
N GLY A 73 -0.40 21.60 7.70
CA GLY A 73 0.70 20.76 7.22
C GLY A 73 1.75 21.56 6.45
N THR A 74 2.89 20.91 6.22
CA THR A 74 4.00 21.45 5.44
C THR A 74 3.98 20.86 4.05
N CYS A 75 4.21 21.69 3.03
CA CYS A 75 4.37 21.22 1.66
C CYS A 75 5.81 20.76 1.44
N LEU A 76 6.01 19.53 0.97
CA LEU A 76 7.32 18.94 0.72
C LEU A 76 7.43 18.48 -0.73
N ASN A 77 8.53 18.79 -1.39
CA ASN A 77 8.91 18.19 -2.67
C ASN A 77 9.88 17.03 -2.40
N MET A 78 9.66 15.90 -3.06
CA MET A 78 10.47 14.70 -2.93
C MET A 78 11.27 14.50 -4.22
N THR A 79 12.59 14.67 -4.13
CA THR A 79 13.50 14.45 -5.27
C THR A 79 14.40 13.26 -5.00
N GLY A 80 14.60 12.42 -6.02
CA GLY A 80 15.65 11.39 -5.98
C GLY A 80 17.02 12.04 -5.97
N VAL A 81 17.90 11.60 -5.08
CA VAL A 81 19.29 12.09 -5.03
C VAL A 81 20.07 11.33 -6.10
N GLU A 82 20.42 12.00 -7.20
CA GLU A 82 21.38 11.44 -8.15
C GLU A 82 22.75 11.41 -7.48
N GLU A 83 23.23 10.21 -7.18
CA GLU A 83 24.58 9.99 -6.67
C GLU A 83 25.56 10.22 -7.83
N LEU A 84 26.08 11.45 -7.96
CA LEU A 84 27.15 11.79 -8.90
C LEU A 84 28.39 10.95 -8.56
N ARG A 85 28.63 9.91 -9.34
CA ARG A 85 29.79 9.02 -9.22
C ARG A 85 30.94 9.46 -10.12
#